data_AF-A0AAF0VPX1-F1
#
_entry.id   AF-A0AAF0VPX1-F1
#
_cell.length_a   1.000
_cell.length_b   1.000
_cell.length_c   1.000
_cell.angle_alpha   90.00
_cell.angle_beta   90.00
_cell.angle_gamma   90.00
#
_symmetry.space_group_name_H-M   'P 1'
#
loop_
_entity.id
_entity.type
_entity.pdbx_description
1 polymer ?
#
loop_
_entity_poly.entity_id
_entity_poly.type
_entity_poly.pdbx_seq_one_letter_code
_entity_poly.pdbx_strand_id
1 'polypeptide(L)' 'MGWKIVDADHDSIRLGAEGPLIEGVLVARRTRSAAALETSVTYRRPLVARLVWAAVGPVHRRVGPYLLRRATASRV' A
#
# COMPACT_ATOMS: atom_id res chain seq x y z
N MET A 1 13.43 -4.28 -2.16
CA MET A 1 12.12 -3.60 -2.11
C MET A 1 12.23 -2.48 -1.08
N GLY A 2 12.16 -1.21 -1.47
CA GLY A 2 12.48 -0.07 -0.59
C GLY A 2 11.52 0.18 0.58
N TRP A 3 10.65 -0.78 0.90
CA TRP A 3 9.68 -0.72 1.98
C TRP A 3 10.28 -1.32 3.25
N LYS A 4 10.34 -0.53 4.31
CA LYS A 4 10.80 -0.93 5.64
C LYS A 4 9.60 -1.03 6.57
N ILE A 5 9.60 -2.01 7.48
CA ILE A 5 8.62 -2.07 8.56
C ILE A 5 8.94 -0.92 9.51
N VAL A 6 8.01 0.04 9.59
CA VAL A 6 8.09 1.20 10.50
C VAL A 6 7.41 0.86 11.81
N ASP A 7 6.32 0.11 11.74
CA ASP A 7 5.56 -0.35 12.90
C ASP A 7 4.83 -1.65 12.55
N ALA A 8 4.68 -2.53 13.54
CA ALA A 8 3.97 -3.79 13.39
C ALA A 8 3.34 -4.20 14.73
N ASP A 9 2.04 -4.46 14.67
CA ASP A 9 1.20 -4.92 15.77
C ASP A 9 0.44 -6.18 15.30
N HIS A 10 -0.30 -6.83 16.20
CA HIS A 10 -1.04 -8.05 15.94
C HIS A 10 -1.98 -7.94 14.75
N ASP A 11 -2.67 -6.80 14.62
CA ASP A 11 -3.67 -6.56 13.59
C ASP A 11 -3.25 -5.50 12.57
N SER A 12 -2.04 -4.95 12.66
CA SER A 12 -1.61 -3.89 11.75
C SER A 12 -0.13 -3.92 11.42
N ILE A 13 0.21 -3.52 10.19
CA ILE A 13 1.59 -3.31 9.78
C ILE A 13 1.68 -2.01 8.99
N ARG A 14 2.65 -1.18 9.35
CA ARG A 14 2.99 0.04 8.65
C ARG A 14 4.35 -0.12 8.00
N LEU A 15 4.38 0.06 6.68
CA LEU A 15 5.60 0.08 5.91
C LEU A 15 5.87 1.50 5.41
N GLY A 16 7.13 1.92 5.46
CA GLY A 16 7.60 3.19 4.94
C GLY A 16 8.58 2.98 3.80
N ALA A 17 8.50 3.80 2.77
CA ALA A 17 9.49 3.88 1.71
C ALA A 17 9.87 5.34 1.48
N GLU A 18 11.17 5.60 1.37
CA GLU A 18 11.70 6.92 1.07
C GLU A 18 12.60 6.83 -0.16
N GLY A 19 12.48 7.81 -1.04
CA GLY A 19 13.29 7.90 -2.23
C GLY A 19 13.35 9.30 -2.81
N PRO A 20 14.21 9.52 -3.82
CA PRO A 20 14.41 10.86 -4.40
C PRO A 20 13.17 11.42 -5.12
N LEU A 21 12.21 10.56 -5.49
CA LEU A 21 11.00 10.93 -6.23
C LEU A 21 9.74 10.93 -5.37
N ILE A 22 9.67 10.03 -4.39
CA ILE A 22 8.47 9.77 -3.59
C ILE A 22 8.80 9.47 -2.13
N GLU A 23 7.83 9.75 -1.28
CA GLU A 23 7.70 9.17 0.05
C GLU A 23 6.41 8.34 0.06
N GLY A 24 6.49 7.12 0.58
CA GLY A 24 5.41 6.16 0.55
C GLY A 24 5.14 5.60 1.93
N VAL A 25 3.86 5.45 2.27
CA VAL A 25 3.39 4.74 3.45
C VAL A 25 2.35 3.72 3.01
N LEU A 26 2.56 2.48 3.42
CA LEU A 26 1.57 1.41 3.31
C LEU A 26 1.10 1.07 4.72
N VAL A 27 -0.22 1.02 4.90
CA VAL A 27 -0.81 0.56 6.15
C VAL A 27 -1.76 -0.58 5.83
N ALA A 28 -1.43 -1.78 6.27
CA ALA A 28 -2.37 -2.89 6.25
C ALA A 28 -2.94 -3.04 7.65
N ARG A 29 -4.28 -3.16 7.73
CA ARG A 29 -5.00 -3.42 8.97
C ARG A 29 -5.97 -4.56 8.75
N ARG A 30 -6.08 -5.41 9.76
CA ARG A 30 -7.07 -6.46 9.82
C ARG A 30 -7.99 -6.20 11.01
N THR A 31 -9.25 -6.54 10.85
CA THR A 31 -10.19 -6.69 11.95
C THR A 31 -10.75 -8.11 11.89
N ARG A 32 -11.61 -8.48 12.84
CA ARG A 32 -12.25 -9.80 12.85
C ARG A 32 -13.01 -10.12 11.57
N SER A 33 -13.56 -9.12 10.89
CA SER A 33 -14.45 -9.30 9.72
C SER A 33 -13.93 -8.66 8.43
N ALA A 34 -12.88 -7.84 8.49
CA ALA A 34 -12.40 -7.09 7.34
C ALA A 34 -10.88 -7.01 7.29
N ALA A 35 -10.36 -6.75 6.09
CA ALA A 35 -8.98 -6.35 5.88
C ALA A 35 -8.98 -5.06 5.03
N ALA A 36 -8.14 -4.11 5.41
CA ALA A 36 -7.95 -2.85 4.71
C ALA A 36 -6.47 -2.68 4.37
N LEU A 37 -6.21 -2.15 3.18
CA LEU A 37 -4.88 -1.76 2.74
C LEU A 37 -4.95 -0.33 2.24
N GLU A 38 -4.23 0.55 2.91
CA GLU A 38 -4.04 1.92 2.50
C GLU A 38 -2.65 2.07 1.86
N THR A 39 -2.60 2.74 0.71
CA THR A 39 -1.35 3.12 0.06
C THR A 39 -1.35 4.62 -0.14
N SER A 40 -0.49 5.31 0.60
CA SER A 40 -0.36 6.77 0.58
C SER A 40 1.01 7.12 0.03
N VAL A 41 1.05 7.89 -1.06
CA VAL A 41 2.30 8.27 -1.73
C VAL A 41 2.32 9.76 -1.97
N THR A 42 3.36 10.42 -1.47
CA THR A 42 3.64 11.83 -1.70
C THR A 42 4.70 11.95 -2.79
N TYR A 43 4.34 12.56 -3.91
CA TYR A 43 5.29 12.83 -4.99
C TYR A 43 5.91 14.21 -4.82
N ARG A 44 7.24 14.30 -4.95
CA ARG A 44 7.95 15.59 -4.90
C ARG A 44 7.70 16.45 -6.15
N ARG A 45 7.27 15.83 -7.25
CA ARG A 45 7.00 16.50 -8.54
C ARG A 45 5.62 16.12 -9.09
N PRO A 46 4.69 17.09 -9.26
CA PRO A 46 3.32 16.80 -9.72
C PRO A 46 3.24 16.14 -11.12
N LEU A 47 4.14 16.50 -12.04
CA LEU A 47 4.16 15.88 -13.38
C LEU A 47 4.54 14.39 -13.33
N VAL A 48 5.53 14.04 -12.49
CA VAL A 48 5.91 12.64 -12.26
C VAL A 48 4.74 11.88 -11.64
N ALA A 49 4.04 12.49 -10.67
CA ALA A 49 2.85 11.91 -10.08
C ALA A 49 1.81 11.52 -11.13
N ARG A 50 1.48 12.44 -12.05
CA ARG A 50 0.49 12.20 -13.11
C ARG A 50 0.90 11.06 -14.05
N LEU A 51 2.16 11.04 -14.49
CA LEU A 51 2.69 10.00 -15.38
C LEU A 51 2.70 8.63 -14.70
N VAL A 52 3.20 8.56 -13.47
CA VAL A 52 3.20 7.31 -12.70
C VAL A 52 1.77 6.85 -12.45
N TRP A 53 0.86 7.75 -12.07
CA TRP A 53 -0.52 7.37 -11.76
C TRP A 53 -1.35 6.95 -12.98
N ALA A 54 -1.01 7.45 -14.18
CA ALA A 54 -1.60 6.96 -15.42
C ALA A 54 -1.34 5.45 -15.62
N ALA A 55 -0.17 4.96 -15.23
CA ALA A 55 0.19 3.54 -15.34
C ALA A 55 -0.22 2.72 -14.09
N VAL A 56 0.11 3.22 -12.89
CA VAL A 56 -0.05 2.46 -11.64
C VAL A 56 -1.49 2.51 -11.12
N GLY A 57 -2.24 3.59 -11.37
CA GLY A 57 -3.64 3.71 -10.94
C GLY A 57 -4.55 2.56 -11.41
N PRO A 58 -4.53 2.18 -12.71
CA PRO A 58 -5.25 1.00 -13.21
C PRO A 58 -4.84 -0.31 -12.53
N VAL A 59 -3.53 -0.50 -12.29
CA VAL A 59 -3.01 -1.70 -11.63
C VAL A 59 -3.48 -1.76 -10.17
N HIS A 60 -3.40 -0.65 -9.43
CA HIS A 60 -3.88 -0.58 -8.05
C HIS A 60 -5.36 -0.96 -7.92
N ARG A 61 -6.21 -0.49 -8.84
CA ARG A 61 -7.65 -0.80 -8.83
C ARG A 61 -7.96 -2.28 -9.03
N ARG A 62 -7.05 -3.06 -9.63
CA ARG A 62 -7.21 -4.51 -9.82
C ARG A 62 -6.53 -5.31 -8.71
N VAL A 63 -5.28 -4.97 -8.40
CA VAL A 63 -4.43 -5.75 -7.50
C VAL A 63 -4.83 -5.56 -6.04
N GLY A 64 -5.22 -4.34 -5.63
CA GLY A 64 -5.62 -4.05 -4.24
C GLY A 64 -6.74 -4.97 -3.74
N PRO A 65 -7.91 -5.00 -4.40
CA PRO A 65 -9.00 -5.89 -4.02
C PRO A 65 -8.63 -7.37 -4.09
N TYR A 66 -7.84 -7.78 -5.09
CA TYR A 66 -7.37 -9.15 -5.22
C TYR A 66 -6.54 -9.59 -4.00
N LEU A 67 -5.56 -8.76 -3.59
CA LEU A 67 -4.71 -9.05 -2.44
C LEU A 67 -5.52 -9.10 -1.13
N LEU A 68 -6.47 -8.18 -0.94
CA LEU A 68 -7.35 -8.20 0.23
C LEU A 68 -8.21 -9.46 0.30
N ARG A 69 -8.80 -9.89 -0.83
CA ARG A 69 -9.57 -11.14 -0.90
C ARG A 69 -8.71 -12.38 -0.59
N ARG A 70 -7.46 -12.39 -1.04
CA ARG A 70 -6.53 -13.49 -0.74
C ARG A 70 -6.11 -13.51 0.72
N ALA A 71 -5.88 -12.33 1.32
CA ALA A 71 -5.53 -12.21 2.73
C ALA A 71 -6.67 -12.68 3.64
N THR A 72 -7.94 -12.42 3.30
CA THR A 72 -9.07 -12.92 4.08
C THR A 72 -9.33 -14.41 3.88
N ALA A 73 -9.03 -14.96 2.70
CA ALA A 73 -9.11 -16.40 2.43
C ALA A 73 -7.99 -17.21 3.13
N SER A 74 -6.85 -16.56 3.39
CA SER A 74 -5.72 -17.15 4.11
C SER A 74 -5.96 -17.04 5.62
N ARG A 75 -6.86 -17.85 6.17
CA ARG A 75 -6.86 -18.14 7.62
C ARG A 75 -5.73 -19.11 7.89
N VAL A 76 -4.61 -18.60 8.41
CA VAL A 76 -3.64 -19.38 9.20
C VAL A 76 -4.03 -19.22 10.65
#